data_AF-A0AAV8ZF90-F1
#
_entry.id   AF-A0AAV8ZF90-F1
#
_cell.length_a   1.000
_cell.length_b   1.000
_cell.length_c   1.000
_cell.angle_alpha   90.00
_cell.angle_beta   90.00
_cell.angle_gamma   90.00
#
_symmetry.space_group_name_H-M   'P 1'
#
loop_
_entity.id
_entity.type
_entity.pdbx_description
1 polymer ?
#
loop_
_entity_poly.entity_id
_entity_poly.type
_entity_poly.pdbx_seq_one_letter_code
_entity_poly.pdbx_strand_id
1 'polypeptide(L)'
;MEHNEQLPYLDVLVIRNSENKLEFDVYRKETATLRYIPNDSHHPFQHKIASFNFLIHRLLNSPLSKERFEHEKQLIKNIAKNNGYSVHLIDKLIRKHTFKRTLYNSTTFRRDTDNSKFASLTYEPKFTRGLDRIFLKNININLVYNSKNKLQTLLGNPRQNRQ
;
A
#
# COMPACT_ATOMS: atom_id res chain seq x y z
N MET A 1 -24.93 -8.90 5.04
CA MET A 1 -25.84 -10.06 5.10
C MET A 1 -25.02 -11.28 4.76
N GLU A 2 -25.13 -12.34 5.56
CA GLU A 2 -24.48 -13.62 5.28
C GLU A 2 -25.10 -14.23 4.02
N HIS A 3 -24.27 -14.76 3.13
CA HIS A 3 -24.73 -15.43 1.92
C HIS A 3 -23.83 -16.62 1.62
N ASN A 4 -24.40 -17.79 1.34
CA ASN A 4 -23.67 -19.02 1.04
C ASN A 4 -22.61 -19.38 2.10
N GLU A 5 -22.94 -19.27 3.40
CA GLU A 5 -22.02 -19.55 4.52
C GLU A 5 -20.77 -18.64 4.56
N GLN A 6 -20.85 -17.51 3.86
CA GLN A 6 -19.81 -16.51 3.79
C GLN A 6 -20.33 -15.16 4.31
N LEU A 7 -19.51 -14.51 5.10
CA LEU A 7 -19.78 -13.18 5.64
C LEU A 7 -18.61 -12.24 5.34
N PRO A 8 -18.79 -11.26 4.44
CA PRO A 8 -17.80 -10.22 4.27
C PRO A 8 -17.78 -9.30 5.50
N TYR A 9 -16.62 -9.14 6.12
CA TYR A 9 -16.38 -8.25 7.25
C TYR A 9 -15.09 -7.45 7.06
N LEU A 10 -15.23 -6.13 6.87
CA LEU A 10 -14.12 -5.22 6.56
C LEU A 10 -13.30 -5.75 5.35
N ASP A 11 -12.03 -6.07 5.63
CA ASP A 11 -11.02 -6.56 4.71
C ASP A 11 -10.87 -8.10 4.77
N VAL A 12 -11.85 -8.83 5.29
CA VAL A 12 -11.78 -10.29 5.40
C VAL A 12 -13.12 -10.89 5.01
N LEU A 13 -13.08 -12.03 4.33
CA LEU A 13 -14.22 -12.88 4.08
C LEU A 13 -14.18 -14.00 5.10
N VAL A 14 -15.16 -14.05 5.99
CA VAL A 14 -15.30 -15.13 6.96
C VAL A 14 -16.11 -16.23 6.28
N ILE A 15 -15.58 -17.45 6.29
CA ILE A 15 -16.17 -18.61 5.62
C ILE A 15 -16.38 -19.69 6.68
N ARG A 16 -17.59 -20.22 6.78
CA ARG A 16 -17.86 -21.38 7.63
C ARG A 16 -17.63 -22.64 6.80
N ASN A 17 -16.66 -23.46 7.19
CA ASN A 17 -16.38 -24.73 6.52
C ASN A 17 -17.35 -25.84 7.03
N SER A 18 -17.46 -26.94 6.29
CA SER A 18 -18.29 -28.12 6.58
C SER A 18 -17.99 -28.77 7.94
N GLU A 19 -16.78 -28.60 8.46
CA GLU A 19 -16.39 -29.01 9.82
C GLU A 19 -16.83 -28.03 10.93
N ASN A 20 -17.68 -27.03 10.62
CA ASN A 20 -18.05 -25.93 11.52
C ASN A 20 -16.86 -25.06 12.00
N LYS A 21 -15.73 -25.09 11.29
CA LYS A 21 -14.58 -24.23 11.56
C LYS A 21 -14.65 -22.95 10.73
N LEU A 22 -14.10 -21.87 11.28
CA LEU A 22 -13.98 -20.60 10.56
C LEU A 22 -12.70 -20.59 9.73
N GLU A 23 -12.87 -20.33 8.44
CA GLU A 23 -11.82 -19.98 7.51
C GLU A 23 -11.90 -18.51 7.15
N PHE A 24 -10.77 -17.96 6.71
CA PHE A 24 -10.66 -16.56 6.34
C PHE A 24 -10.05 -16.43 4.95
N ASP A 25 -10.58 -15.48 4.19
CA ASP A 25 -10.03 -15.06 2.91
C ASP A 25 -10.00 -13.53 2.77
N VAL A 26 -9.34 -13.03 1.74
CA VAL A 26 -9.25 -11.60 1.43
C VAL A 26 -10.49 -11.18 0.64
N TYR A 27 -11.46 -10.55 1.31
CA TYR A 27 -12.64 -10.02 0.64
C TYR A 27 -12.33 -8.87 -0.33
N ARG A 28 -12.88 -8.92 -1.54
CA ARG A 28 -12.87 -7.84 -2.52
C ARG A 28 -14.28 -7.66 -3.07
N LYS A 29 -14.71 -6.42 -3.20
CA LYS A 29 -16.00 -6.11 -3.85
C LYS A 29 -15.92 -6.48 -5.33
N GLU A 30 -17.04 -6.90 -5.90
CA GLU A 30 -17.16 -7.20 -7.33
C GLU A 30 -16.80 -6.00 -8.21
N THR A 31 -17.03 -4.79 -7.72
CA THR A 31 -16.68 -3.54 -8.41
C THR A 31 -15.20 -3.15 -8.28
N ALA A 32 -14.38 -3.94 -7.60
CA ALA A 32 -12.96 -3.66 -7.44
C ALA A 32 -12.21 -3.88 -8.76
N THR A 33 -11.80 -2.79 -9.41
CA THR A 33 -11.10 -2.82 -10.71
C THR A 33 -9.63 -3.19 -10.62
N LEU A 34 -9.08 -3.34 -9.40
CA LEU A 34 -7.68 -3.67 -9.12
C LEU A 34 -6.67 -2.71 -9.81
N ARG A 35 -7.10 -1.49 -10.11
CA ARG A 35 -6.28 -0.43 -10.69
C ARG A 35 -5.68 0.43 -9.59
N TYR A 36 -4.38 0.49 -9.55
CA TYR A 36 -3.59 1.33 -8.66
C TYR A 36 -2.90 2.43 -9.46
N ILE A 37 -2.11 3.26 -8.78
CA ILE A 37 -1.28 4.25 -9.47
C ILE A 37 -0.33 3.50 -10.43
N PRO A 38 -0.37 3.77 -11.74
CA PRO A 38 0.50 3.10 -12.69
C PRO A 38 1.98 3.44 -12.48
N ASN A 39 2.86 2.52 -12.87
CA ASN A 39 4.30 2.68 -12.67
C ASN A 39 4.91 3.88 -13.43
N ASP A 40 4.41 4.16 -14.62
CA ASP A 40 4.81 5.27 -15.51
C ASP A 40 4.28 6.64 -15.06
N SER A 41 3.34 6.67 -14.10
CA SER A 41 2.76 7.93 -13.64
C SER A 41 3.78 8.85 -12.95
N HIS A 42 3.52 10.15 -13.04
CA HIS A 42 4.32 11.23 -12.46
C HIS A 42 4.09 11.38 -10.95
N HIS A 43 4.27 10.29 -10.21
CA HIS A 43 4.15 10.25 -8.75
C HIS A 43 5.47 9.80 -8.11
N PRO A 44 5.74 10.22 -6.86
CA PRO A 44 6.83 9.65 -6.07
C PRO A 44 6.70 8.13 -5.98
N PHE A 45 7.84 7.44 -6.00
CA PHE A 45 7.86 5.99 -5.90
C PHE A 45 7.18 5.47 -4.62
N GLN A 46 7.32 6.20 -3.51
CA GLN A 46 6.67 5.87 -2.24
C GLN A 46 5.15 5.84 -2.33
N HIS A 47 4.54 6.77 -3.07
CA HIS A 47 3.08 6.83 -3.25
C HIS A 47 2.61 5.69 -4.14
N LYS A 48 3.35 5.45 -5.23
CA LYS A 48 3.12 4.34 -6.16
C LYS A 48 3.10 2.98 -5.48
N ILE A 49 4.05 2.74 -4.57
CA ILE A 49 4.20 1.45 -3.89
C ILE A 49 3.31 1.30 -2.64
N ALA A 50 2.67 2.38 -2.18
CA ALA A 50 1.86 2.38 -0.96
C ALA A 50 0.72 1.37 -1.00
N SER A 51 0.02 1.27 -2.14
CA SER A 51 -1.05 0.29 -2.31
C SER A 51 -0.56 -1.16 -2.21
N PHE A 52 0.60 -1.47 -2.81
CA PHE A 52 1.19 -2.81 -2.70
C PHE A 52 1.67 -3.11 -1.28
N ASN A 53 2.21 -2.11 -0.57
CA ASN A 53 2.54 -2.27 0.85
C ASN A 53 1.30 -2.62 1.68
N PHE A 54 0.17 -1.97 1.41
CA PHE A 54 -1.10 -2.28 2.08
C PHE A 54 -1.57 -3.71 1.76
N LEU A 55 -1.57 -4.12 0.49
CA LEU A 55 -1.94 -5.48 0.09
C LEU A 55 -1.06 -6.54 0.76
N ILE A 56 0.25 -6.33 0.78
CA ILE A 56 1.20 -7.27 1.41
C ILE A 56 1.03 -7.30 2.92
N HIS A 57 0.82 -6.14 3.56
CA HIS A 57 0.55 -6.07 4.99
C HIS A 57 -0.71 -6.88 5.35
N ARG A 58 -1.77 -6.74 4.55
CA ARG A 58 -3.00 -7.51 4.68
C ARG A 58 -2.76 -9.01 4.49
N LEU A 59 -2.11 -9.41 3.39
CA LEU A 59 -1.73 -10.81 3.12
C LEU A 59 -1.02 -11.46 4.31
N LEU A 60 -0.11 -10.72 4.95
CA LEU A 60 0.68 -11.23 6.07
C LEU A 60 -0.11 -11.30 7.38
N ASN A 61 -1.02 -10.36 7.64
CA ASN A 61 -1.71 -10.26 8.93
C ASN A 61 -3.08 -10.95 8.94
N SER A 62 -3.64 -11.30 7.79
CA SER A 62 -4.86 -12.09 7.71
C SER A 62 -4.59 -13.57 8.06
N PRO A 63 -5.45 -14.22 8.85
CA PRO A 63 -5.32 -15.64 9.21
C PRO A 63 -5.75 -16.56 8.05
N LEU A 64 -5.02 -16.52 6.93
CA LEU A 64 -5.31 -17.28 5.73
C LEU A 64 -4.79 -18.72 5.83
N SER A 65 -5.50 -19.67 5.18
CA SER A 65 -4.94 -21.00 4.93
C SER A 65 -3.76 -20.92 3.96
N LYS A 66 -2.91 -21.95 3.94
CA LYS A 66 -1.71 -21.98 3.06
C LYS A 66 -2.06 -21.81 1.58
N GLU A 67 -3.16 -22.41 1.14
CA GLU A 67 -3.63 -22.35 -0.24
C GLU A 67 -4.15 -20.95 -0.60
N ARG A 68 -5.01 -20.38 0.25
CA ARG A 68 -5.54 -19.02 0.08
C ARG A 68 -4.44 -17.97 0.12
N PHE A 69 -3.44 -18.17 0.98
CA PHE A 69 -2.27 -17.31 1.05
C PHE A 69 -1.49 -17.27 -0.26
N GLU A 70 -1.20 -18.44 -0.86
CA GLU A 70 -0.47 -18.48 -2.13
C GLU A 70 -1.32 -17.94 -3.28
N HIS A 71 -2.62 -18.24 -3.32
CA HIS A 71 -3.55 -17.66 -4.30
C HIS A 71 -3.57 -16.12 -4.23
N GLU A 72 -3.71 -15.56 -3.03
CA GLU A 72 -3.70 -14.11 -2.80
C GLU A 72 -2.36 -13.49 -3.20
N LYS A 73 -1.25 -14.15 -2.87
CA LYS A 73 0.09 -13.71 -3.28
C LYS A 73 0.23 -13.67 -4.80
N GLN A 74 -0.24 -14.69 -5.53
CA GLN A 74 -0.23 -14.69 -7.00
C GLN A 74 -1.13 -13.61 -7.57
N LEU A 75 -2.30 -13.37 -6.97
CA LEU A 75 -3.18 -12.28 -7.36
C LEU A 75 -2.50 -10.91 -7.23
N ILE A 76 -1.81 -10.64 -6.12
CA ILE A 76 -1.03 -9.38 -5.94
C ILE A 76 0.05 -9.23 -7.02
N LYS A 77 0.70 -10.32 -7.42
CA LYS A 77 1.68 -10.30 -8.52
C LYS A 77 1.03 -9.96 -9.86
N ASN A 78 -0.14 -10.53 -10.14
CA ASN A 78 -0.90 -10.23 -11.36
C ASN A 78 -1.36 -8.77 -11.39
N ILE A 79 -1.86 -8.26 -10.26
CA ILE A 79 -2.20 -6.85 -10.09
C ILE A 79 -0.99 -5.96 -10.40
N ALA A 80 0.18 -6.29 -9.85
CA ALA A 80 1.40 -5.53 -10.08
C ALA A 80 1.77 -5.50 -11.57
N LYS A 81 1.74 -6.66 -12.24
CA LYS A 81 1.99 -6.78 -13.68
C LYS A 81 1.02 -5.91 -14.49
N ASN A 82 -0.27 -5.96 -14.17
CA ASN A 82 -1.31 -5.18 -14.87
C ASN A 82 -1.15 -3.66 -14.67
N ASN A 83 -0.54 -3.23 -13.57
CA ASN A 83 -0.25 -1.81 -13.30
C ASN A 83 1.17 -1.37 -13.75
N GLY A 84 1.87 -2.22 -14.52
CA GLY A 84 3.18 -1.91 -15.10
C GLY A 84 4.38 -2.10 -14.16
N TYR A 85 4.22 -2.85 -13.08
CA TYR A 85 5.29 -3.18 -12.13
C TYR A 85 5.88 -4.56 -12.38
N SER A 86 7.17 -4.70 -12.06
CA SER A 86 7.83 -6.00 -12.08
C SER A 86 7.36 -6.90 -10.92
N VAL A 87 7.12 -8.17 -11.20
CA VAL A 87 6.79 -9.17 -10.18
C VAL A 87 7.88 -9.30 -9.12
N HIS A 88 9.16 -9.14 -9.52
CA HIS A 88 10.30 -9.17 -8.59
C HIS A 88 10.23 -8.07 -7.51
N LEU A 89 9.61 -6.92 -7.83
CA LEU A 89 9.41 -5.85 -6.86
C LEU A 89 8.48 -6.32 -5.74
N ILE A 90 7.43 -7.06 -6.08
CA ILE A 90 6.48 -7.62 -5.10
C ILE A 90 7.17 -8.64 -4.21
N ASP A 91 7.95 -9.56 -4.78
CA ASP A 91 8.72 -10.53 -3.99
C ASP A 91 9.69 -9.86 -3.01
N LYS A 92 10.36 -8.80 -3.47
CA LYS A 92 11.23 -7.97 -2.61
C LYS A 92 10.45 -7.30 -1.48
N LEU A 93 9.27 -6.77 -1.76
CA LEU A 93 8.42 -6.14 -0.75
C LEU A 93 7.92 -7.16 0.28
N ILE A 94 7.45 -8.34 -0.17
CA ILE A 94 7.01 -9.42 0.73
C ILE A 94 8.15 -9.79 1.67
N ARG A 95 9.36 -10.05 1.13
CA ARG A 95 10.54 -10.36 1.96
C ARG A 95 10.83 -9.26 2.99
N LYS A 96 10.75 -7.99 2.58
CA LYS A 96 10.96 -6.84 3.47
C LYS A 96 9.94 -6.80 4.60
N HIS A 97 8.65 -6.99 4.31
CA HIS A 97 7.60 -6.98 5.32
C HIS A 97 7.69 -8.19 6.26
N THR A 98 7.93 -9.39 5.72
CA THR A 98 8.14 -10.60 6.53
C THR A 98 9.30 -10.42 7.48
N PHE A 99 10.45 -9.92 7.00
CA PHE A 99 11.62 -9.65 7.85
C PHE A 99 11.32 -8.60 8.94
N LYS A 100 10.61 -7.52 8.59
CA LYS A 100 10.22 -6.49 9.57
C LYS A 100 9.32 -7.08 10.66
N ARG A 101 8.41 -7.98 10.30
CA ARG A 101 7.50 -8.67 11.22
C ARG A 101 8.25 -9.64 12.13
N THR A 102 9.12 -10.49 11.58
CA THR A 102 9.92 -11.42 12.39
C THR A 102 10.80 -10.66 13.38
N LEU A 103 11.40 -9.54 12.95
CA LEU A 103 12.18 -8.68 13.83
C LEU A 103 11.34 -8.09 14.96
N TYR A 104 10.16 -7.55 14.65
CA TYR A 104 9.25 -7.00 15.67
C TYR A 104 8.80 -8.06 16.69
N ASN A 105 8.53 -9.28 16.23
CA ASN A 105 8.13 -10.38 17.11
C ASN A 105 9.30 -10.93 17.94
N SER A 106 10.55 -10.68 17.53
CA SER A 106 11.74 -11.18 18.22
C SER A 106 12.21 -10.31 19.39
N THR A 107 11.80 -9.04 19.47
CA THR A 107 12.26 -8.13 20.53
C THR A 107 11.12 -7.36 21.17
N THR A 108 11.13 -7.26 22.50
CA THR A 108 10.20 -6.39 23.26
C THR A 108 10.66 -4.92 23.30
N PHE A 109 11.89 -4.63 22.88
CA PHE A 109 12.40 -3.26 22.78
C PHE A 109 11.52 -2.41 21.87
N ARG A 110 10.96 -1.35 22.43
CA ARG A 110 10.26 -0.32 21.67
C ARG A 110 11.31 0.52 20.95
N ARG A 111 11.17 0.70 19.64
CA ARG A 111 12.02 1.65 18.92
C ARG A 111 11.71 3.05 19.45
N ASP A 112 12.74 3.80 19.78
CA ASP A 112 12.58 5.22 20.09
C ASP A 112 11.88 5.91 18.92
N THR A 113 10.98 6.83 19.25
CA THR A 113 10.32 7.67 18.26
C THR A 113 11.38 8.55 17.62
N ASP A 114 11.57 8.40 16.31
CA ASP A 114 12.49 9.22 15.52
C ASP A 114 12.08 10.69 15.64
N ASN A 115 12.89 11.52 16.32
CA ASN A 115 12.68 12.97 16.46
C ASN A 115 12.94 13.75 15.16
N SER A 116 12.94 13.06 14.02
CA SER A 116 13.13 13.64 12.70
C SER A 116 12.03 14.64 12.37
N LYS A 117 12.40 15.80 11.83
CA LYS A 117 11.43 16.80 11.38
C LYS A 117 10.95 16.46 9.97
N PHE A 118 9.72 16.84 9.63
CA PHE A 118 9.17 16.64 8.29
C PHE A 118 9.13 17.96 7.52
N ALA A 119 9.51 17.94 6.24
CA ALA A 119 9.36 19.07 5.34
C ALA A 119 8.67 18.64 4.05
N SER A 120 7.72 19.45 3.57
CA SER A 120 7.00 19.15 2.33
C SER A 120 7.67 19.79 1.12
N LEU A 121 7.78 19.03 0.02
CA LEU A 121 8.38 19.46 -1.23
C LEU A 121 7.52 19.00 -2.41
N THR A 122 7.48 19.80 -3.47
CA THR A 122 6.77 19.42 -4.69
C THR A 122 7.55 18.35 -5.44
N TYR A 123 6.86 17.28 -5.82
CA TYR A 123 7.50 16.21 -6.57
C TYR A 123 7.83 16.65 -7.98
N GLU A 124 9.12 16.64 -8.31
CA GLU A 124 9.64 16.82 -9.65
C GLU A 124 10.70 15.75 -9.91
N PRO A 125 10.44 14.70 -10.73
CA PRO A 125 11.28 13.53 -10.86
C PRO A 125 12.75 13.80 -11.14
N LYS A 126 13.08 14.87 -11.88
CA LYS A 126 14.47 15.21 -12.21
C LYS A 126 15.20 15.87 -11.04
N PHE A 127 14.48 16.66 -10.25
CA PHE A 127 15.06 17.47 -9.18
C PHE A 127 15.05 16.76 -7.83
N THR A 128 14.00 15.98 -7.53
CA THR A 128 13.81 15.38 -6.20
C THR A 128 14.57 14.08 -5.98
N ARG A 129 15.09 13.46 -7.05
CA ARG A 129 15.88 12.23 -6.95
C ARG A 129 17.15 12.47 -6.14
N GLY A 130 17.26 11.76 -5.02
CA GLY A 130 18.43 11.80 -4.15
C GLY A 130 18.38 12.87 -3.06
N LEU A 131 17.45 13.83 -3.12
CA LEU A 131 17.27 14.83 -2.06
C LEU A 131 16.91 14.16 -0.72
N ASP A 132 16.07 13.11 -0.75
CA ASP A 132 15.73 12.33 0.45
C ASP A 132 16.97 11.91 1.24
N ARG A 133 18.02 11.44 0.54
CA ARG A 133 19.24 10.96 1.17
C ARG A 133 20.06 12.11 1.76
N ILE A 134 20.13 13.23 1.04
CA ILE A 134 20.94 14.40 1.44
C ILE A 134 20.31 15.06 2.68
N PHE A 135 19.01 15.33 2.64
CA PHE A 135 18.30 16.00 3.73
C PHE A 135 18.22 15.15 4.99
N LEU A 136 18.01 13.83 4.84
CA LEU A 136 17.98 12.93 5.98
C LEU A 136 19.36 12.83 6.65
N LYS A 137 20.44 12.68 5.87
CA LYS A 137 21.80 12.51 6.40
C LYS A 137 22.36 13.78 7.03
N ASN A 138 22.14 14.94 6.40
CA ASN A 138 22.83 16.17 6.79
C ASN A 138 22.01 17.02 7.78
N ILE A 139 20.67 16.97 7.69
CA ILE A 139 19.77 17.91 8.38
C ILE A 139 18.75 17.17 9.26
N ASN A 140 18.70 15.83 9.24
CA ASN A 140 17.71 15.00 9.94
C ASN A 140 16.26 15.43 9.62
N ILE A 141 16.00 15.71 8.33
CA ILE A 141 14.68 16.08 7.83
C ILE A 141 14.18 15.01 6.86
N ASN A 142 12.98 14.50 7.12
CA ASN A 142 12.23 13.64 6.22
C ASN A 142 11.44 14.49 5.22
N LEU A 143 11.77 14.32 3.93
CA LEU A 143 11.04 14.98 2.85
C LEU A 143 9.74 14.22 2.54
N VAL A 144 8.67 14.98 2.39
CA VAL A 144 7.35 14.48 1.99
C VAL A 144 6.93 15.16 0.70
N TYR A 145 6.49 14.38 -0.28
CA TYR A 145 6.22 14.88 -1.61
C TYR A 145 4.74 15.24 -1.82
N ASN A 146 4.48 16.40 -2.42
CA ASN A 146 3.14 16.84 -2.82
C ASN A 146 3.06 17.21 -4.31
N SER A 147 1.86 17.25 -4.86
CA SER A 147 1.60 17.85 -6.17
C SER A 147 1.00 19.25 -5.99
N LYS A 148 1.69 20.28 -6.51
CA LYS A 148 1.18 21.66 -6.47
C LYS A 148 0.25 21.99 -7.64
N ASN A 149 0.35 21.28 -8.76
CA ASN A 149 -0.48 21.50 -9.95
C ASN A 149 -1.85 20.82 -9.81
N LYS A 150 -2.72 21.35 -8.96
CA LYS A 150 -4.10 20.86 -8.86
C LYS A 150 -4.90 21.43 -10.02
N LEU A 151 -5.69 20.60 -10.70
CA LEU A 151 -6.57 21.09 -11.78
C LEU A 151 -7.50 22.21 -11.29
N GLN A 152 -7.91 22.18 -10.03
CA GLN A 152 -8.67 23.24 -9.37
C GLN A 152 -7.97 24.61 -9.39
N THR A 153 -6.64 24.66 -9.23
CA THR A 153 -5.90 25.94 -9.26
C THR A 153 -5.72 26.46 -10.68
N LEU A 154 -5.73 25.58 -11.68
CA LEU A 154 -5.59 25.95 -13.09
C LEU A 154 -6.92 26.33 -13.75
N LEU A 155 -8.00 25.62 -13.41
CA LEU A 155 -9.33 25.76 -14.03
C LEU A 155 -10.27 26.68 -13.24
N GLY A 156 -9.86 27.15 -12.06
CA GLY A 156 -10.71 27.94 -11.15
C GLY A 156 -11.75 27.09 -10.43
N ASN A 157 -12.38 27.68 -9.40
CA ASN A 157 -13.46 27.02 -8.67
C ASN A 157 -14.80 27.25 -9.40
N PRO A 158 -15.48 26.20 -9.90
CA PRO A 158 -16.76 26.37 -10.60
C PRO A 158 -17.86 26.98 -9.73
N ARG A 159 -17.69 27.00 -8.41
CA ARG A 159 -18.62 27.64 -7.46
C ARG A 159 -18.41 29.15 -7.27
N GLN A 160 -17.27 29.70 -7.68
CA GLN A 160 -16.97 31.14 -7.54
C GLN A 160 -17.43 31.98 -8.73
N ASN A 161 -17.75 31.35 -9.87
CA ASN A 161 -18.16 32.02 -11.11
C ASN A 161 -19.68 32.04 -11.33
N ARG A 162 -20.49 31.81 -10.29
CA ARG A 162 -21.95 32.02 -10.35
C ARG A 162 -22.26 33.32 -9.60
N GLN A 163 -22.20 34.45 -10.31
CA GLN A 163 -22.91 35.67 -9.94
C GLN A 163 -24.38 35.52 -10.32
#